data_AF-K2RDJ1-F1
#
_entry.id   AF-K2RDJ1-F1
#
_cell.length_a   1.000
_cell.length_b   1.000
_cell.length_c   1.000
_cell.angle_alpha   90.00
_cell.angle_beta   90.00
_cell.angle_gamma   90.00
#
_symmetry.space_group_name_H-M   'P 1'
#
loop_
_entity.id
_entity.type
_entity.pdbx_description
1 polymer ?
#
loop_
_entity_poly.entity_id
_entity_poly.type
_entity_poly.pdbx_seq_one_letter_code
_entity_poly.pdbx_strand_id
1 'polypeptide(L)'
;MEMLWFYIAVILAISDEVHSQIFWKVFFDFYVLLAGMIQKIVGSTIRMWMFHEVLEAIFHFVLLSLLFFSLEIGLLAALIHLVIDLYHEAAGLEMTWLQHRALHFTVESLFFIMLLGI
;
A
#
# COMPACT_ATOMS: atom_id res chain seq x y z
N MET A 1 4.76 -12.84 20.53
CA MET A 1 3.78 -11.94 19.88
C MET A 1 4.07 -10.46 20.15
N GLU A 2 4.75 -10.09 21.23
CA GLU A 2 4.95 -8.68 21.64
C GLU A 2 5.56 -7.74 20.58
N MET A 3 6.34 -8.25 19.64
CA MET A 3 6.95 -7.46 18.55
C MET A 3 6.43 -7.80 17.15
N LEU A 4 5.44 -8.69 17.02
CA LEU A 4 4.92 -9.11 15.71
C LEU A 4 4.30 -7.93 14.96
N TRP A 5 3.52 -7.11 15.66
CA TRP A 5 2.94 -5.88 15.10
C TRP A 5 4.03 -4.96 14.51
N PHE A 6 5.17 -4.85 15.20
CA PHE A 6 6.27 -3.98 14.79
C PHE A 6 6.95 -4.51 13.53
N TYR A 7 7.21 -5.82 13.47
CA TYR A 7 7.76 -6.43 12.27
C TYR A 7 6.83 -6.29 11.07
N ILE A 8 5.52 -6.45 11.26
CA ILE A 8 4.55 -6.25 10.18
C ILE A 8 4.61 -4.81 9.67
N ALA A 9 4.54 -3.82 10.56
CA ALA A 9 4.57 -2.41 10.17
C ALA A 9 5.88 -2.01 9.46
N VAL A 10 7.02 -2.48 9.95
CA VAL A 10 8.32 -2.23 9.29
C VAL A 10 8.40 -2.88 7.91
N ILE A 11 7.96 -4.13 7.80
CA ILE A 11 7.96 -4.84 6.51
C ILE A 11 6.98 -4.20 5.53
N LEU A 12 5.81 -3.73 5.98
CA LEU A 12 4.84 -3.03 5.14
C LEU A 12 5.42 -1.71 4.62
N ALA A 13 6.04 -0.90 5.48
CA ALA A 13 6.71 0.34 5.05
C ALA A 13 7.87 0.09 4.07
N ILE A 14 8.66 -0.97 4.28
CA ILE A 14 9.69 -1.38 3.31
C ILE A 14 9.05 -1.85 2.01
N SER A 15 7.97 -2.63 2.09
CA SER A 15 7.24 -3.14 0.93
C SER A 15 6.72 -2.01 0.06
N ASP A 16 6.17 -0.97 0.66
CA ASP A 16 5.63 0.22 0.00
C ASP A 16 6.74 1.00 -0.73
N GLU A 17 7.89 1.19 -0.08
CA GLU A 17 9.04 1.79 -0.75
C GLU A 17 9.56 0.93 -1.91
N VAL A 18 9.66 -0.39 -1.70
CA VAL A 18 10.09 -1.33 -2.74
C VAL A 18 9.11 -1.36 -3.91
N HIS A 19 7.80 -1.35 -3.66
CA HIS A 19 6.76 -1.28 -4.67
C HIS A 19 6.98 -0.06 -5.58
N SER A 20 7.09 1.12 -4.97
CA SER A 20 7.37 2.36 -5.69
C SER A 20 8.66 2.29 -6.51
N GLN A 21 9.76 1.81 -5.92
CA GLN A 21 11.04 1.70 -6.64
C GLN A 21 10.95 0.74 -7.83
N ILE A 22 10.29 -0.41 -7.67
CA ILE A 22 10.07 -1.39 -8.74
C ILE A 22 9.22 -0.77 -9.86
N PHE A 23 8.15 -0.08 -9.51
CA PHE A 23 7.23 0.52 -10.48
C PHE A 23 7.91 1.62 -11.29
N TRP A 24 8.59 2.54 -10.62
CA TRP A 24 9.18 3.71 -11.27
C TRP A 24 10.50 3.41 -11.98
N LYS A 25 11.27 2.41 -11.54
CA LYS A 25 12.61 2.13 -12.12
C LYS A 25 12.65 0.91 -13.02
N VAL A 26 11.77 -0.07 -12.82
CA VAL A 26 11.82 -1.33 -13.58
C VAL A 26 10.66 -1.44 -14.56
N PHE A 27 9.44 -1.12 -14.12
CA PHE A 27 8.23 -1.32 -14.91
C PHE A 27 7.59 -0.03 -15.44
N PHE A 28 8.35 1.07 -15.48
CA PHE A 28 7.82 2.39 -15.86
C PHE A 28 7.02 2.37 -17.16
N ASP A 29 7.61 1.85 -18.25
CA ASP A 29 6.96 1.83 -19.57
C ASP A 29 5.68 0.99 -19.56
N PHE A 30 5.70 -0.16 -18.89
CA PHE A 30 4.53 -1.01 -18.73
C PHE A 30 3.43 -0.28 -17.95
N TYR A 31 3.79 0.40 -16.86
CA TYR A 31 2.84 1.11 -16.02
C TYR A 31 2.19 2.29 -16.73
N VAL A 32 2.95 3.05 -17.53
CA VAL A 32 2.41 4.13 -18.36
C VAL A 32 1.41 3.60 -19.39
N LEU A 33 1.73 2.48 -20.04
CA LEU A 33 0.81 1.85 -20.99
C LEU A 33 -0.45 1.32 -20.30
N LEU A 34 -0.29 0.63 -19.16
CA LEU A 34 -1.40 0.12 -18.35
C LEU A 34 -2.32 1.26 -17.89
N ALA A 35 -1.77 2.33 -17.32
CA ALA A 35 -2.51 3.51 -16.89
C ALA A 35 -3.27 4.14 -18.06
N GLY A 36 -2.65 4.26 -19.24
CA GLY A 36 -3.31 4.77 -20.44
C GLY A 36 -4.46 3.89 -20.93
N MET A 37 -4.33 2.55 -20.83
CA MET A 37 -5.41 1.62 -21.14
C MET A 37 -6.56 1.72 -20.15
N ILE A 38 -6.26 1.72 -18.84
CA ILE A 38 -7.27 1.85 -17.78
C ILE A 38 -8.01 3.18 -17.93
N GLN A 39 -7.30 4.29 -18.15
CA GLN A 39 -7.90 5.61 -18.34
C GLN A 39 -8.90 5.64 -19.49
N LYS A 40 -8.61 4.97 -20.61
CA LYS A 40 -9.54 4.86 -21.74
C LYS A 40 -10.81 4.08 -21.40
N ILE A 41 -10.73 3.12 -20.47
CA ILE A 41 -11.86 2.29 -20.03
C ILE A 41 -12.70 3.04 -18.98
N VAL A 42 -12.06 3.63 -17.97
CA VAL A 42 -12.76 4.20 -16.79
C VAL A 42 -13.11 5.67 -16.97
N GLY A 43 -12.47 6.37 -17.91
CA GLY A 43 -12.74 7.76 -18.29
C GLY A 43 -12.46 8.80 -17.21
N SER A 44 -11.71 8.45 -16.16
CA SER A 44 -11.55 9.27 -14.97
C SER A 44 -10.22 9.00 -14.28
N THR A 45 -9.43 10.05 -14.07
CA THR A 45 -8.10 9.95 -13.44
C THR A 45 -8.17 9.39 -12.03
N ILE A 46 -9.15 9.81 -11.23
CA ILE A 46 -9.35 9.29 -9.87
C ILE A 46 -9.67 7.78 -9.89
N ARG A 47 -10.48 7.31 -10.85
CA ARG A 47 -10.77 5.87 -10.97
C ARG A 47 -9.53 5.10 -11.41
N MET A 48 -8.74 5.64 -12.33
CA MET A 48 -7.48 5.04 -12.75
C MET A 48 -6.51 4.94 -11.57
N TRP A 49 -6.42 5.98 -10.74
CA TRP A 49 -5.65 5.98 -9.51
C TRP A 49 -6.13 4.90 -8.53
N MET A 50 -7.44 4.76 -8.31
CA MET A 50 -7.97 3.66 -7.49
C MET A 50 -7.56 2.26 -8.00
N PHE A 51 -7.41 2.06 -9.31
CA PHE A 51 -6.87 0.80 -9.83
C PHE A 51 -5.39 0.61 -9.45
N HIS A 52 -4.60 1.68 -9.43
CA HIS A 52 -3.21 1.63 -8.94
C HIS A 52 -3.17 1.20 -7.47
N GLU A 53 -3.96 1.84 -6.61
CA GLU A 53 -4.01 1.54 -5.18
C GLU A 53 -4.43 0.09 -4.90
N VAL A 54 -5.37 -0.44 -5.68
CA VAL A 54 -5.76 -1.86 -5.56
C VAL A 54 -4.63 -2.80 -5.98
N LEU A 55 -3.84 -2.45 -7.00
CA LEU A 55 -2.68 -3.25 -7.41
C LEU A 55 -1.57 -3.23 -6.35
N GLU A 56 -1.35 -2.08 -5.72
CA GLU A 56 -0.43 -1.91 -4.59
C GLU A 56 -0.86 -2.76 -3.38
N ALA A 57 -2.14 -2.68 -3.02
CA ALA A 57 -2.71 -3.53 -1.97
C ALA A 57 -2.56 -5.04 -2.27
N ILE A 58 -2.77 -5.46 -3.52
CA ILE A 58 -2.54 -6.85 -3.94
C ILE A 58 -1.06 -7.23 -3.80
N PHE A 59 -0.14 -6.32 -4.15
CA PHE A 59 1.29 -6.55 -3.97
C PHE A 59 1.64 -6.76 -2.49
N HIS A 60 1.14 -5.91 -1.59
CA HIS A 60 1.33 -6.07 -0.14
C HIS A 60 0.72 -7.37 0.39
N PHE A 61 -0.49 -7.71 -0.05
CA PHE A 61 -1.16 -8.94 0.34
C PHE A 61 -0.28 -10.16 0.04
N VAL A 62 0.24 -10.26 -1.19
CA VAL A 62 1.07 -11.38 -1.62
C VAL A 62 2.38 -11.42 -0.82
N LEU A 63 3.09 -10.28 -0.74
CA LEU A 63 4.39 -10.24 -0.09
C LEU A 63 4.29 -10.60 1.40
N LEU A 64 3.38 -9.96 2.14
CA LEU A 64 3.26 -10.18 3.58
C LEU A 64 2.67 -11.54 3.92
N SER A 65 1.76 -12.07 3.10
CA SER A 65 1.27 -13.44 3.26
C SER A 65 2.41 -14.45 3.19
N LEU A 66 3.34 -14.26 2.26
CA LEU A 66 4.49 -15.15 2.08
C LEU A 66 5.51 -14.99 3.21
N LEU A 67 5.88 -13.76 3.57
CA LEU A 67 6.90 -13.51 4.59
C LEU A 67 6.48 -13.97 5.99
N PHE A 68 5.22 -13.76 6.35
CA PHE A 68 4.69 -14.15 7.66
C PHE A 68 4.00 -15.52 7.65
N PHE A 69 3.97 -16.20 6.50
CA PHE A 69 3.23 -17.45 6.30
C PHE A 69 1.78 -17.38 6.82
N SER A 70 1.12 -16.25 6.60
CA SER A 70 -0.22 -15.97 7.14
C SER A 70 -1.02 -15.10 6.18
N LEU A 71 -2.07 -15.70 5.60
CA LEU A 71 -3.03 -14.99 4.75
C LEU A 71 -3.79 -13.90 5.53
N GLU A 72 -3.98 -14.10 6.84
CA GLU A 72 -4.63 -13.12 7.69
C GLU A 72 -3.78 -11.85 7.83
N ILE A 73 -2.47 -11.99 8.11
CA ILE A 73 -1.56 -10.85 8.20
C ILE A 73 -1.47 -10.13 6.86
N GLY A 74 -1.33 -10.87 5.75
CA GLY A 74 -1.30 -10.28 4.42
C GLY A 74 -2.58 -9.51 4.11
N LEU A 75 -3.75 -10.07 4.43
CA LEU A 75 -5.04 -9.42 4.19
C LEU A 75 -5.20 -8.15 5.03
N LEU A 76 -4.90 -8.23 6.33
CA LEU A 76 -4.98 -7.08 7.23
C LEU A 76 -4.06 -5.95 6.77
N ALA A 77 -2.84 -6.26 6.36
CA ALA A 77 -1.87 -5.27 5.88
C ALA A 77 -2.30 -4.61 4.58
N ALA A 78 -2.74 -5.39 3.59
CA ALA A 78 -3.22 -4.86 2.33
C ALA A 78 -4.44 -3.96 2.51
N LEU A 79 -5.37 -4.35 3.39
CA LEU A 79 -6.58 -3.58 3.65
C LEU A 79 -6.28 -2.26 4.37
N ILE A 80 -5.46 -2.27 5.41
CA ILE A 80 -5.15 -1.03 6.13
C ILE A 80 -4.39 -0.05 5.22
N HIS A 81 -3.44 -0.54 4.41
CA HIS A 81 -2.69 0.26 3.45
C HIS A 81 -3.66 0.93 2.45
N LEU A 82 -4.48 0.12 1.77
CA LEU A 82 -5.48 0.60 0.81
C LEU A 82 -6.44 1.63 1.42
N VAL A 83 -6.86 1.45 2.67
CA VAL A 83 -7.74 2.39 3.35
C VAL A 83 -7.05 3.75 3.55
N ILE A 84 -5.76 3.75 3.88
CA ILE A 84 -4.98 4.98 4.06
C ILE A 84 -4.83 5.69 2.70
N ASP A 85 -4.49 4.97 1.63
CA ASP A 85 -4.37 5.55 0.29
C ASP A 85 -5.66 6.16 -0.22
N LEU A 86 -6.76 5.41 -0.10
CA LEU A 86 -8.08 5.90 -0.50
C LEU A 86 -8.51 7.10 0.33
N TYR A 87 -8.19 7.12 1.64
CA TYR A 87 -8.47 8.27 2.50
C TYR A 87 -7.65 9.49 2.08
N HIS A 88 -6.35 9.31 1.89
CA HIS A 88 -5.42 10.36 1.46
C HIS A 88 -5.88 11.02 0.16
N GLU A 89 -6.22 10.21 -0.84
CA GLU A 89 -6.71 10.69 -2.13
C GLU A 89 -8.10 11.35 -2.01
N ALA A 90 -9.04 10.73 -1.30
CA ALA A 90 -10.38 11.28 -1.13
C ALA A 90 -10.40 12.60 -0.34
N ALA A 91 -9.46 12.77 0.60
CA ALA A 91 -9.28 14.00 1.36
C ALA A 91 -8.51 15.08 0.60
N GLY A 92 -7.91 14.76 -0.56
CA GLY A 92 -7.14 15.69 -1.38
C GLY A 92 -5.91 16.24 -0.66
N LEU A 93 -5.24 15.39 0.14
CA LEU A 93 -4.08 15.82 0.92
C LEU A 93 -2.85 15.94 0.01
N GLU A 94 -2.27 17.14 -0.07
CA GLU A 94 -0.98 17.33 -0.74
C GLU A 94 0.16 17.02 0.24
N MET A 95 0.82 15.88 0.04
CA MET A 95 1.89 15.40 0.92
C MET A 95 3.20 15.23 0.15
N THR A 96 4.32 15.61 0.78
CA THR A 96 5.63 15.17 0.30
C THR A 96 5.76 13.65 0.45
N TRP A 97 6.63 13.04 -0.35
CA TRP A 97 6.91 11.59 -0.27
C TRP A 97 7.18 11.12 1.18
N LEU A 98 8.00 11.87 1.94
CA LEU A 98 8.30 11.51 3.34
C LEU A 98 7.08 11.63 4.26
N GLN A 99 6.23 12.65 4.07
CA GLN A 99 5.02 12.82 4.88
C GLN A 99 4.03 11.69 4.61
N HIS A 100 3.82 11.33 3.35
CA HIS A 100 2.94 10.24 2.96
C HIS A 100 3.44 8.90 3.57
N ARG A 101 4.72 8.58 3.44
CA ARG A 101 5.32 7.39 4.08
C ARG A 101 5.20 7.39 5.60
N ALA A 102 5.39 8.55 6.23
CA ALA A 102 5.22 8.68 7.68
C ALA A 102 3.76 8.48 8.13
N LEU A 103 2.79 8.90 7.33
CA LEU A 103 1.37 8.65 7.57
C LEU A 103 1.08 7.15 7.58
N HIS A 104 1.49 6.44 6.53
CA HIS A 104 1.33 4.98 6.42
C HIS A 104 1.96 4.29 7.62
N PHE A 105 3.25 4.48 7.85
CA PHE A 105 3.96 3.82 8.94
C PHE A 105 3.31 4.08 10.31
N THR A 106 2.84 5.30 10.56
CA THR A 106 2.19 5.67 11.83
C THR A 106 0.85 4.97 12.00
N VAL A 107 -0.05 5.09 11.02
CA VAL A 107 -1.41 4.56 11.11
C VAL A 107 -1.41 3.04 11.08
N GLU A 108 -0.61 2.42 10.22
CA GLU A 108 -0.45 0.97 10.14
C GLU A 108 0.14 0.39 11.43
N SER A 109 1.15 1.06 12.02
CA SER A 109 1.69 0.65 13.32
C SER A 109 0.62 0.68 14.41
N LEU A 110 -0.15 1.76 14.51
CA LEU A 110 -1.23 1.87 15.49
C LEU A 110 -2.28 0.77 15.29
N PHE A 111 -2.66 0.50 14.04
CA PHE A 111 -3.60 -0.56 13.69
C PHE A 111 -3.11 -1.94 14.16
N PHE A 112 -1.86 -2.30 13.87
CA PHE A 112 -1.32 -3.60 14.29
C PHE A 112 -1.03 -3.68 15.79
N ILE A 113 -0.67 -2.59 16.46
CA ILE A 113 -0.58 -2.53 17.93
C ILE A 113 -1.93 -2.88 18.55
N MET A 114 -3.01 -2.28 18.05
CA MET A 114 -4.35 -2.52 18.59
C MET A 114 -4.81 -3.97 18.42
N LEU A 115 -4.40 -4.65 17.35
CA LEU A 115 -4.80 -6.03 17.07
C LEU A 115 -3.91 -7.10 17.69
N LEU A 116 -2.59 -6.85 17.77
CA LEU A 116 -1.58 -7.86 18.09
C LEU A 116 -0.64 -7.48 19.24
N GLY A 117 -0.73 -6.24 19.75
CA GLY A 117 0.16 -5.67 20.76
C GLY A 117 -0.31 -5.83 22.21
N ILE A 118 -1.51 -6.38 22.44
CA ILE A 118 -2.09 -6.69 23.76
C ILE A 118 -2.02 -8.21 23.96
#